data_AF-A0A828SL74-F1
#
_entry.id   AF-A0A828SL74-F1
#
_cell.length_a   1.000
_cell.length_b   1.000
_cell.length_c   1.000
_cell.angle_alpha   90.00
_cell.angle_beta   90.00
_cell.angle_gamma   90.00
#
_symmetry.space_group_name_H-M   'P 1'
#
loop_
_entity.id
_entity.type
_entity.pdbx_description
1 polymer ?
#
loop_
_entity_poly.entity_id
_entity_poly.type
_entity_poly.pdbx_seq_one_letter_code
_entity_poly.pdbx_strand_id
1 'polypeptide(L)'
;MSVGSLLHAEENESTVCEKLNSAAYQIMLERQSGIKPLDLLEKLLIPLDRDKENLILNYHINHFFGHVSGLAYETPLYTKEDEKQKAATDFGLRIERICRKDKTALFAPPRFQTFEE
;
A
#
# COMPACT_ATOMS: atom_id res chain seq x y z
N MET A 1 28.47 -12.41 -7.55
CA MET A 1 27.19 -12.49 -6.83
C MET A 1 26.68 -13.92 -6.97
N SER A 2 26.38 -14.60 -5.86
CA SER A 2 25.94 -16.00 -5.88
C SER A 2 24.47 -16.08 -6.29
N VAL A 3 24.13 -17.06 -7.14
CA VAL A 3 22.74 -17.33 -7.59
C VAL A 3 21.80 -17.58 -6.40
N GLY A 4 22.31 -18.15 -5.30
CA GLY A 4 21.54 -18.33 -4.06
C GLY A 4 21.18 -17.02 -3.35
N SER A 5 22.01 -15.97 -3.47
CA SER A 5 21.68 -14.65 -2.91
C SER A 5 20.63 -13.91 -3.74
N LEU A 6 20.55 -14.18 -5.05
CA LEU A 6 19.51 -13.63 -5.93
C LEU A 6 18.15 -14.27 -5.63
N LEU A 7 18.10 -15.61 -5.49
CA LEU A 7 16.87 -16.33 -5.14
C LEU A 7 16.29 -15.88 -3.80
N HIS A 8 17.12 -15.71 -2.76
CA HIS A 8 16.65 -15.22 -1.47
C HIS A 8 16.23 -13.74 -1.48
N ALA A 9 16.84 -12.91 -2.32
CA ALA A 9 16.40 -11.53 -2.49
C ALA A 9 15.04 -11.47 -3.20
N GLU A 10 14.85 -12.27 -4.26
CA GLU A 10 13.59 -12.38 -5.02
C GLU A 10 12.44 -12.98 -4.17
N GLU A 11 12.70 -14.02 -3.37
CA GLU A 11 11.71 -14.59 -2.44
C GLU A 11 11.26 -13.57 -1.37
N ASN A 12 12.21 -12.81 -0.84
CA ASN A 12 11.92 -11.77 0.16
C ASN A 12 11.15 -10.60 -0.48
N GLU A 13 11.45 -10.25 -1.73
CA GLU A 13 10.72 -9.24 -2.49
C GLU A 13 9.28 -9.67 -2.83
N SER A 14 9.06 -10.93 -3.24
CA SER A 14 7.70 -11.46 -3.47
C SER A 14 6.86 -11.38 -2.19
N THR A 15 7.46 -11.76 -1.05
CA THR A 15 6.80 -11.73 0.26
C THR A 15 6.44 -10.29 0.68
N VAL A 16 7.28 -9.31 0.35
CA VAL A 16 6.99 -7.89 0.63
C VAL A 16 5.80 -7.41 -0.20
N CYS A 17 5.77 -7.69 -1.50
CA CYS A 17 4.68 -7.26 -2.36
C CYS A 17 3.32 -7.90 -1.98
N GLU A 18 3.31 -9.17 -1.58
CA GLU A 18 2.11 -9.84 -1.06
C GLU A 18 1.59 -9.21 0.25
N LYS A 19 2.48 -8.77 1.14
CA LYS A 19 2.09 -8.02 2.33
C LYS A 19 1.48 -6.66 1.99
N LEU A 20 2.03 -5.96 0.99
CA LEU A 20 1.49 -4.69 0.52
C LEU A 20 0.13 -4.86 -0.16
N ASN A 21 -0.08 -5.95 -0.90
CA ASN A 21 -1.41 -6.35 -1.40
C ASN A 21 -2.41 -6.46 -0.24
N SER A 22 -2.06 -7.27 0.77
CA SER A 22 -2.93 -7.50 1.92
C SER A 22 -3.27 -6.20 2.67
N ALA A 23 -2.30 -5.30 2.83
CA ALA A 23 -2.53 -3.99 3.43
C ALA A 23 -3.46 -3.11 2.59
N ALA A 24 -3.23 -3.03 1.28
CA ALA A 24 -4.06 -2.27 0.35
C ALA A 24 -5.51 -2.81 0.31
N TYR A 25 -5.68 -4.13 0.32
CA TYR A 25 -6.99 -4.77 0.42
C TYR A 25 -7.75 -4.30 1.67
N GLN A 26 -7.11 -4.30 2.84
CA GLN A 26 -7.74 -3.83 4.09
C GLN A 26 -8.07 -2.33 4.06
N ILE A 27 -7.19 -1.50 3.51
CA ILE A 27 -7.44 -0.07 3.31
C ILE A 27 -8.70 0.14 2.47
N MET A 28 -8.86 -0.62 1.39
CA MET A 28 -10.05 -0.53 0.55
C MET A 28 -11.31 -1.05 1.27
N LEU A 29 -11.22 -2.10 2.08
CA LEU A 29 -12.37 -2.54 2.89
C LEU A 29 -12.82 -1.46 3.88
N GLU A 30 -11.89 -0.87 4.63
CA GLU A 30 -12.18 0.24 5.55
C GLU A 30 -12.80 1.42 4.78
N ARG A 31 -12.23 1.77 3.62
CA ARG A 31 -12.79 2.79 2.72
C ARG A 31 -14.23 2.46 2.31
N GLN A 32 -14.52 1.22 1.92
CA GLN A 32 -15.86 0.76 1.51
C GLN A 32 -16.85 0.66 2.68
N SER A 33 -16.36 0.60 3.92
CA SER A 33 -17.19 0.73 5.12
C SER A 33 -17.65 2.16 5.41
N GLY A 34 -17.09 3.15 4.68
CA GLY A 34 -17.44 4.56 4.81
C GLY A 34 -16.62 5.32 5.86
N ILE A 35 -15.48 4.78 6.29
CA ILE A 35 -14.55 5.52 7.14
C ILE A 35 -14.13 6.83 6.45
N LYS A 36 -13.85 7.87 7.24
CA LYS A 36 -13.35 9.13 6.69
C LYS A 36 -11.84 9.03 6.40
N PRO A 37 -11.32 9.80 5.43
CA PRO A 37 -9.90 9.76 5.09
C PRO A 37 -8.99 10.02 6.29
N LEU A 38 -9.30 11.05 7.08
CA LEU A 38 -8.47 11.43 8.22
C LEU A 38 -8.44 10.33 9.30
N ASP A 39 -9.61 9.79 9.65
CA ASP A 39 -9.73 8.71 10.64
C ASP A 39 -8.96 7.45 10.19
N LEU A 40 -8.95 7.13 8.89
CA LEU A 40 -8.17 6.02 8.36
C LEU A 40 -6.66 6.30 8.44
N LEU A 41 -6.23 7.51 8.09
CA LEU A 41 -4.82 7.90 8.20
C LEU A 41 -4.35 7.85 9.65
N GLU A 42 -5.12 8.36 10.61
CA GLU A 42 -4.78 8.28 12.03
C GLU A 42 -4.63 6.84 12.53
N LYS A 43 -5.43 5.90 12.03
CA LYS A 43 -5.29 4.47 12.35
C LYS A 43 -4.01 3.84 11.78
N LEU A 44 -3.52 4.32 10.62
CA LEU A 44 -2.44 3.69 9.86
C LEU A 44 -1.06 4.30 10.14
N LEU A 45 -1.00 5.59 10.48
CA LEU A 45 0.25 6.32 10.61
C LEU A 45 0.96 6.01 11.93
N ILE A 46 2.25 5.70 11.84
CA ILE A 46 3.13 5.48 12.98
C ILE A 46 3.63 6.84 13.49
N PRO A 47 3.53 7.16 14.80
CA PRO A 47 4.06 8.40 15.35
C PRO A 47 5.59 8.52 15.16
N LEU A 48 6.04 9.61 14.53
CA LEU A 48 7.46 9.85 14.23
C LEU A 48 8.30 10.20 15.48
N ASP A 49 7.66 10.61 16.56
CA ASP A 49 8.28 11.10 17.79
C ASP A 49 8.72 9.98 18.75
N ARG A 50 8.11 8.80 18.65
CA ARG A 50 8.30 7.71 19.63
C ARG A 50 9.48 6.80 19.37
N ASP A 51 10.02 6.77 18.15
CA ASP A 51 11.10 5.85 17.79
C ASP A 51 12.15 6.52 16.88
N LYS A 52 13.13 7.19 17.50
CA LYS A 52 14.17 7.96 16.82
C LYS A 52 15.13 7.09 15.99
N GLU A 53 15.26 5.80 16.32
CA GLU A 53 16.13 4.89 15.58
C GLU A 53 15.54 4.50 14.21
N ASN A 54 14.21 4.55 14.08
CA ASN A 54 13.50 4.15 12.87
C ASN A 54 12.86 5.32 12.10
N LEU A 55 13.31 6.56 12.33
CA LEU A 55 12.74 7.77 11.70
C LEU A 55 12.60 7.67 10.16
N ILE A 56 13.64 7.19 9.48
CA ILE A 56 13.66 7.02 8.02
C ILE A 56 12.65 5.94 7.59
N LEU A 57 12.62 4.82 8.30
CA LEU A 57 11.70 3.71 8.01
C LEU A 57 10.23 4.15 8.23
N ASN A 58 9.94 4.79 9.36
CA ASN A 58 8.61 5.30 9.70
C ASN A 58 8.16 6.35 8.68
N TYR A 59 9.06 7.22 8.22
CA TYR A 59 8.76 8.17 7.14
C TYR A 59 8.28 7.45 5.88
N HIS A 60 9.01 6.44 5.40
CA HIS A 60 8.63 5.70 4.20
C HIS A 60 7.34 4.90 4.37
N ILE A 61 7.13 4.28 5.54
CA ILE A 61 5.88 3.55 5.86
C ILE A 61 4.69 4.51 5.85
N ASN A 62 4.81 5.64 6.54
CA ASN A 62 3.75 6.66 6.61
C ASN A 62 3.45 7.26 5.24
N HIS A 63 4.48 7.49 4.42
CA HIS A 63 4.32 7.97 3.06
C HIS A 63 3.54 6.95 2.20
N PHE A 64 3.90 5.67 2.29
CA PHE A 64 3.17 4.59 1.62
C PHE A 64 1.69 4.58 2.01
N PHE A 65 1.38 4.54 3.32
CA PHE A 65 -0.01 4.49 3.78
C PHE A 65 -0.80 5.74 3.42
N GLY A 66 -0.18 6.92 3.49
CA GLY A 66 -0.79 8.17 3.05
C GLY A 66 -1.19 8.12 1.57
N HIS A 67 -0.27 7.66 0.72
CA HIS A 67 -0.49 7.58 -0.72
C HIS A 67 -1.54 6.53 -1.11
N VAL A 68 -1.38 5.29 -0.65
CA VAL A 68 -2.30 4.20 -0.97
C VAL A 68 -3.70 4.48 -0.44
N SER A 69 -3.81 5.10 0.75
CA SER A 69 -5.11 5.59 1.23
C SER A 69 -5.70 6.63 0.29
N GLY A 70 -4.92 7.61 -0.17
CA GLY A 70 -5.35 8.58 -1.18
C GLY A 70 -5.94 7.94 -2.44
N LEU A 71 -5.24 6.96 -3.03
CA LEU A 71 -5.72 6.20 -4.19
C LEU A 71 -7.03 5.44 -3.89
N ALA A 72 -7.18 4.90 -2.67
CA ALA A 72 -8.41 4.21 -2.30
C ALA A 72 -9.62 5.17 -2.29
N TYR A 73 -9.43 6.45 -1.95
CA TYR A 73 -10.51 7.45 -1.97
C TYR A 73 -10.92 7.93 -3.37
N GLU A 74 -10.13 7.64 -4.40
CA GLU A 74 -10.53 7.82 -5.81
C GLU A 74 -11.57 6.77 -6.23
N THR A 75 -11.65 5.65 -5.51
CA THR A 75 -12.63 4.60 -5.78
C THR A 75 -14.00 4.96 -5.18
N PRO A 76 -15.11 4.81 -5.94
CA PRO A 76 -16.45 5.06 -5.43
C PRO A 76 -16.85 4.07 -4.33
N LEU A 77 -17.83 4.47 -3.51
CA LEU A 77 -18.46 3.58 -2.54
C LEU A 77 -19.49 2.69 -3.23
N TYR A 78 -19.38 1.39 -3.01
CA TYR A 78 -20.36 0.41 -3.46
C TYR A 78 -21.37 0.11 -2.36
N THR A 79 -22.59 -0.22 -2.76
CA THR A 79 -23.67 -0.57 -1.82
C THR A 79 -23.76 -2.08 -1.59
N LYS A 80 -23.37 -2.90 -2.57
CA LYS A 80 -23.41 -4.36 -2.45
C LYS A 80 -22.09 -4.92 -1.93
N GLU A 81 -22.17 -5.92 -1.06
CA GLU A 81 -20.98 -6.52 -0.43
C GLU A 81 -20.06 -7.22 -1.42
N ASP A 82 -20.58 -7.85 -2.46
CA ASP A 82 -19.78 -8.48 -3.52
C ASP A 82 -18.95 -7.45 -4.30
N GLU A 83 -19.56 -6.30 -4.63
CA GLU A 83 -18.87 -5.19 -5.30
C GLU A 83 -17.78 -4.57 -4.40
N LYS A 84 -18.05 -4.42 -3.10
CA LYS A 84 -17.03 -3.95 -2.13
C LYS A 84 -15.85 -4.91 -2.03
N GLN A 85 -16.12 -6.20 -1.94
CA GLN A 85 -15.09 -7.24 -1.87
C GLN A 85 -14.25 -7.28 -3.15
N LYS A 86 -14.91 -7.22 -4.31
CA LYS A 86 -14.22 -7.14 -5.60
C LYS A 86 -13.34 -5.90 -5.70
N ALA A 87 -13.84 -4.73 -5.29
CA ALA A 87 -13.06 -3.50 -5.28
C ALA A 87 -11.81 -3.62 -4.40
N ALA A 88 -11.93 -4.24 -3.22
CA ALA A 88 -10.80 -4.48 -2.33
C ALA A 88 -9.78 -5.45 -2.94
N THR A 89 -10.22 -6.55 -3.53
CA THR A 89 -9.34 -7.51 -4.22
C THR A 89 -8.62 -6.87 -5.40
N ASP A 90 -9.34 -6.18 -6.27
CA ASP A 90 -8.77 -5.52 -7.45
C ASP A 90 -7.74 -4.45 -7.03
N PHE A 91 -8.04 -3.69 -5.97
CA PHE A 91 -7.15 -2.68 -5.43
C PHE A 91 -5.87 -3.29 -4.84
N GLY A 92 -5.99 -4.36 -4.05
CA GLY A 92 -4.84 -5.10 -3.53
C GLY A 92 -3.93 -5.65 -4.63
N LEU A 93 -4.51 -6.28 -5.65
CA LEU A 93 -3.79 -6.79 -6.82
C LEU A 93 -3.10 -5.68 -7.63
N ARG A 94 -3.72 -4.50 -7.73
CA ARG A 94 -3.11 -3.33 -8.38
C ARG A 94 -1.84 -2.91 -7.65
N ILE A 95 -1.88 -2.78 -6.32
CA ILE A 95 -0.70 -2.42 -5.52
C ILE A 95 0.39 -3.50 -5.62
N GLU A 96 0.01 -4.77 -5.62
CA GLU A 96 0.97 -5.87 -5.82
C GLU A 96 1.68 -5.78 -7.17
N ARG A 97 0.92 -5.53 -8.25
CA ARG A 97 1.48 -5.39 -9.60
C ARG A 97 2.46 -4.23 -9.68
N ILE A 98 2.11 -3.08 -9.08
CA ILE A 98 3.00 -1.93 -9.00
C ILE A 98 4.26 -2.29 -8.23
N CYS A 99 4.14 -2.95 -7.07
CA CYS A 99 5.28 -3.39 -6.27
C CYS A 99 6.25 -4.27 -7.07
N ARG A 100 5.72 -5.26 -7.79
CA ARG A 100 6.50 -6.21 -8.60
C ARG A 100 7.14 -5.53 -9.81
N LYS A 101 6.49 -4.53 -10.42
CA LYS A 101 6.99 -3.79 -11.60
C LYS A 101 8.06 -2.77 -11.21
N ASP A 102 7.79 -1.97 -10.18
CA ASP A 102 8.69 -0.96 -9.65
C ASP A 102 8.32 -0.65 -8.19
N LYS A 103 9.07 -1.25 -7.26
CA LYS A 103 8.90 -1.00 -5.83
C LYS A 103 9.13 0.45 -5.43
N THR A 104 9.97 1.19 -6.16
CA THR A 104 10.22 2.61 -5.85
C THR A 104 9.02 3.48 -6.19
N ALA A 105 8.19 3.05 -7.15
CA ALA A 105 6.93 3.70 -7.48
C ALA A 105 5.91 3.62 -6.35
N LEU A 106 6.10 2.81 -5.30
CA LEU A 106 5.26 2.83 -4.09
C LEU A 106 5.70 3.86 -3.05
N PHE A 107 6.92 4.39 -3.18
CA PHE A 107 7.52 5.34 -2.24
C PHE A 107 7.90 6.68 -2.86
N ALA A 108 7.77 6.83 -4.18
CA ALA A 108 8.06 8.07 -4.89
C ALA A 108 7.04 9.18 -4.54
N PRO A 109 7.40 10.47 -4.67
CA PRO A 109 6.44 11.55 -4.48
C PRO A 109 5.32 11.48 -5.54
N PRO A 110 4.08 11.91 -5.25
CA PRO A 110 2.94 11.81 -6.16
C PRO A 110 3.14 12.38 -7.58
N ARG A 111 4.08 13.32 -7.74
CA ARG A 111 4.41 13.94 -9.04
C ARG A 111 5.28 13.08 -9.96
N PHE A 112 5.91 12.02 -9.45
CA PHE A 112 6.82 11.15 -10.20
C PHE A 112 6.28 9.73 -10.36
N GLN A 113 5.10 9.45 -9.80
CA GLN A 113 4.44 8.15 -9.87
C GLN A 113 3.42 8.16 -11.01
N THR A 114 3.90 7.97 -12.25
CA THR A 114 3.00 7.63 -13.35
C THR A 114 2.74 6.12 -13.30
N PHE A 115 1.62 5.74 -12.68
CA PHE A 115 1.08 4.38 -12.78
C PHE A 115 0.37 4.21 -14.11
N GLU A 116 1.10 4.35 -15.23
CA GLU A 116 0.57 3.89 -16.51
C GLU A 116 0.44 2.36 -16.43
N GLU A 117 -0.80 1.89 -16.60
CA GLU A 117 -1.22 0.48 -16.55
C GLU A 117 -0.46 -0.39 -17.57
#